data_AF-A0A2I0QHJ9-F1
#
_entry.id   AF-A0A2I0QHJ9-F1
#
_cell.length_a   1.000
_cell.length_b   1.000
_cell.length_c   1.000
_cell.angle_alpha   90.00
_cell.angle_beta   90.00
_cell.angle_gamma   90.00
#
_symmetry.space_group_name_H-M   'P 1'
#
loop_
_entity.id
_entity.type
_entity.pdbx_description
1 polymer ?
#
loop_
_entity_poly.entity_id
_entity_poly.type
_entity_poly.pdbx_seq_one_letter_code
_entity_poly.pdbx_strand_id
1 'polypeptide(L)'
;MLLKEYFDSIIFRDIVSRYNIRDVNLLKTLAIIMQTNISSPSSIGKLASVLQDSFKRKTSLETVSRFLEYFESAFLIFLVPIFSYKIKDQLQYPRKIYSIDAGLRNAVCFRFSEAGKTPSREKLILLLKKDL
;
A
#
# COMPACT_ATOMS: atom_id res chain seq x y z
N MET A 1 2.39 -11.84 -18.47
CA MET A 1 2.20 -10.38 -18.35
C MET A 1 0.79 -9.99 -17.88
N LEU A 2 -0.12 -10.95 -17.65
CA LEU A 2 -1.53 -10.72 -17.28
C LEU A 2 -1.75 -10.00 -15.94
N LEU A 3 -1.05 -10.40 -14.86
CA LEU A 3 -1.24 -9.81 -13.53
C LEU A 3 -0.90 -8.32 -13.49
N LYS A 4 0.08 -7.89 -14.30
CA LYS A 4 0.45 -6.47 -14.39
C LYS A 4 -0.63 -5.66 -15.12
N GLU A 5 -1.23 -6.22 -16.17
CA GLU A 5 -2.37 -5.60 -16.87
C GLU A 5 -3.60 -5.52 -15.96
N TYR A 6 -3.82 -6.54 -15.13
CA TYR A 6 -4.87 -6.51 -14.11
C TYR A 6 -4.63 -5.42 -13.07
N PHE A 7 -3.42 -5.29 -12.54
CA PHE A 7 -3.04 -4.19 -11.65
C PHE A 7 -3.26 -2.82 -12.32
N ASP A 8 -2.77 -2.65 -13.54
CA ASP A 8 -2.94 -1.42 -14.29
C ASP A 8 -4.45 -1.13 -14.51
N SER A 9 -5.26 -2.15 -14.80
CA SER A 9 -6.71 -2.01 -14.93
C SER A 9 -7.37 -1.54 -13.64
N ILE A 10 -7.01 -2.08 -12.48
CA ILE A 10 -7.52 -1.61 -11.18
C ILE A 10 -7.17 -0.13 -10.98
N ILE A 11 -5.90 0.25 -11.19
CA ILE A 11 -5.46 1.64 -11.04
C ILE A 11 -6.25 2.57 -11.96
N PHE A 12 -6.36 2.24 -13.25
CA PHE A 12 -6.98 3.15 -14.22
C PHE A 12 -8.51 3.16 -14.14
N ARG A 13 -9.13 1.99 -14.14
CA ARG A 13 -10.60 1.84 -14.21
C ARG A 13 -11.24 2.12 -12.86
N ASP A 14 -10.71 1.54 -11.79
CA ASP A 14 -11.40 1.55 -10.50
C ASP A 14 -11.05 2.78 -9.66
N ILE A 15 -9.88 3.39 -9.91
CA ILE A 15 -9.40 4.55 -9.15
C ILE A 15 -9.33 5.81 -10.01
N VAL A 16 -8.51 5.85 -11.05
CA VAL A 16 -8.26 7.08 -11.82
C VAL A 16 -9.55 7.61 -12.43
N SER A 17 -10.33 6.74 -13.10
CA SER A 17 -11.60 7.14 -13.70
C SER A 17 -12.67 7.50 -12.66
N ARG A 18 -12.76 6.75 -11.55
CA ARG A 18 -13.75 6.98 -10.49
C ARG A 18 -13.54 8.29 -9.75
N TYR A 19 -12.30 8.65 -9.44
CA TYR A 19 -11.96 9.80 -8.61
C TYR A 19 -11.37 10.98 -9.41
N ASN A 20 -11.37 10.91 -10.74
CA ASN A 20 -10.82 11.93 -11.65
C ASN A 20 -9.39 12.36 -11.26
N ILE A 21 -8.53 11.36 -11.03
CA ILE A 21 -7.16 11.59 -10.57
C ILE A 21 -6.34 12.29 -11.65
N ARG A 22 -5.85 13.50 -11.35
CA ARG A 22 -4.98 14.27 -12.26
C ARG A 22 -3.57 13.70 -12.33
N ASP A 23 -3.04 13.26 -11.18
CA ASP A 23 -1.65 12.84 -11.03
C ASP A 23 -1.53 11.32 -10.92
N VAL A 24 -1.72 10.67 -12.07
CA VAL A 24 -1.73 9.21 -12.16
C VAL A 24 -0.36 8.62 -11.83
N ASN A 25 0.73 9.31 -12.18
CA ASN A 25 2.08 8.85 -11.90
C ASN A 25 2.37 8.79 -10.39
N LEU A 26 1.97 9.83 -9.63
CA LEU A 26 2.09 9.83 -8.18
C LEU A 26 1.30 8.68 -7.55
N LEU A 27 0.04 8.50 -7.97
CA LEU A 27 -0.83 7.42 -7.51
C LEU A 27 -0.19 6.05 -7.77
N LYS A 28 0.23 5.80 -9.00
CA LYS A 28 0.80 4.51 -9.40
C LYS A 28 2.11 4.20 -8.65
N THR A 29 2.98 5.20 -8.49
CA THR A 29 4.22 5.04 -7.71
C THR A 29 3.92 4.73 -6.25
N LEU A 30 2.94 5.41 -5.63
CA LEU A 30 2.53 5.10 -4.26
C LEU A 30 2.02 3.65 -4.16
N ALA A 31 1.18 3.21 -5.09
CA ALA A 31 0.68 1.83 -5.12
C ALA A 31 1.83 0.80 -5.17
N ILE A 32 2.85 1.03 -6.01
CA ILE A 32 4.01 0.14 -6.12
C ILE A 32 4.84 0.13 -4.82
N ILE A 33 5.07 1.30 -4.20
CA ILE A 33 5.78 1.41 -2.92
C ILE A 33 5.08 0.60 -1.83
N MET A 34 3.75 0.64 -1.79
CA MET A 34 2.94 -0.08 -0.81
C MET A 34 2.96 -1.59 -1.03
N GLN A 35 2.87 -2.04 -2.28
CA GLN A 35 2.99 -3.46 -2.64
C GLN A 35 4.38 -4.02 -2.30
N THR A 36 5.40 -3.17 -2.35
CA THR A 36 6.77 -3.54 -1.98
C THR A 36 6.95 -3.62 -0.46
N ASN A 37 6.43 -2.65 0.30
CA ASN A 37 6.59 -2.54 1.76
C ASN A 37 5.41 -3.12 2.56
N ILE A 38 4.94 -4.30 2.16
CA ILE A 38 3.82 -4.98 2.83
C ILE A 38 4.16 -5.35 4.28
N SER A 39 3.14 -5.39 5.15
CA SER A 39 3.24 -5.81 6.56
C SER A 39 4.12 -4.93 7.46
N SER A 40 4.63 -3.80 6.95
CA SER A 40 5.42 -2.84 7.72
C SER A 40 4.55 -1.63 8.10
N PRO A 41 4.57 -1.17 9.37
CA PRO A 41 3.87 0.05 9.76
C PRO A 41 4.38 1.22 8.93
N SER A 42 3.47 1.86 8.19
CA SER A 42 3.83 2.97 7.31
C SER A 42 2.99 4.18 7.67
N SER A 43 3.64 5.22 8.20
CA SER A 43 2.97 6.49 8.46
C SER A 43 2.77 7.25 7.15
N ILE A 44 1.67 8.00 7.07
CA ILE A 44 1.36 8.87 5.92
C ILE A 44 2.52 9.84 5.66
N GLY A 45 3.13 10.38 6.73
CA GLY A 45 4.29 11.27 6.63
C GLY A 45 5.51 10.62 5.98
N LYS A 46 5.80 9.35 6.32
CA LYS A 46 6.91 8.61 5.71
C LYS A 46 6.66 8.36 4.21
N LEU A 47 5.43 7.96 3.85
CA LEU A 47 5.04 7.76 2.46
C LEU A 47 5.14 9.07 1.65
N ALA A 48 4.67 10.19 2.21
CA ALA A 48 4.78 11.50 1.57
C ALA A 48 6.24 11.93 1.35
N SER A 49 7.13 11.70 2.33
CA SER A 49 8.56 11.98 2.18
C SER A 49 9.19 11.16 1.06
N VAL A 50 8.92 9.85 0.99
CA VAL A 50 9.45 8.99 -0.07
C VAL A 50 8.98 9.46 -1.45
N LEU A 51 7.71 9.86 -1.57
CA LEU A 51 7.17 10.42 -2.82
C LEU A 51 7.83 11.76 -3.16
N GLN A 52 8.04 12.63 -2.17
CA GLN A 52 8.71 13.91 -2.37
C GLN A 52 10.15 13.72 -2.86
N ASP A 53 10.89 12.76 -2.29
CA ASP A 53 12.25 12.45 -2.69
C ASP A 53 12.31 11.88 -4.12
N SER A 54 11.31 11.09 -4.50
CA SER A 54 11.19 10.45 -5.81
C SER A 54 10.83 11.44 -6.92
N PHE A 55 9.90 12.35 -6.66
CA PHE A 55 9.39 13.30 -7.67
C PHE A 55 9.99 14.70 -7.56
N LYS A 56 10.87 14.94 -6.57
CA LYS A 56 11.50 16.25 -6.27
C LYS A 56 10.49 17.39 -6.13
N ARG A 57 9.31 17.10 -5.58
CA ARG A 57 8.24 18.09 -5.32
C ARG A 57 7.47 17.76 -4.05
N LYS A 58 6.88 18.78 -3.44
CA LYS A 58 6.08 18.61 -2.23
C LYS A 58 4.84 17.78 -2.52
N THR A 59 4.64 16.71 -1.74
CA THR A 59 3.41 15.91 -1.74
C THR A 59 2.67 16.16 -0.43
N SER A 60 1.38 16.51 -0.50
CA SER A 60 0.60 16.76 0.72
C SER A 60 0.21 15.45 1.41
N LEU A 61 0.19 15.46 2.74
CA LEU A 61 -0.26 14.32 3.55
C LEU A 61 -1.70 13.93 3.21
N GLU A 62 -2.55 14.93 2.95
CA GLU A 62 -3.94 14.76 2.51
C GLU A 62 -4.04 13.95 1.21
N THR A 63 -3.17 14.24 0.24
CA THR A 63 -3.16 13.51 -1.04
C THR A 63 -2.80 12.05 -0.83
N VAL A 64 -1.79 11.79 0.00
CA VAL A 64 -1.41 10.41 0.35
C VAL A 64 -2.55 9.72 1.07
N SER A 65 -3.17 10.34 2.08
CA SER A 65 -4.30 9.75 2.83
C SER A 65 -5.44 9.34 1.90
N ARG A 66 -5.90 10.24 1.02
CA ARG A 66 -6.97 9.93 0.05
C ARG A 66 -6.59 8.80 -0.89
N PHE A 67 -5.35 8.76 -1.37
CA PHE A 67 -4.91 7.67 -2.24
C PHE A 67 -4.92 6.32 -1.51
N LEU A 68 -4.54 6.28 -0.23
CA LEU A 68 -4.65 5.07 0.59
C LEU A 68 -6.11 4.59 0.68
N GLU A 69 -7.05 5.51 0.91
CA GLU A 69 -8.49 5.21 0.96
C GLU A 69 -9.01 4.69 -0.38
N TYR A 70 -8.53 5.25 -1.51
CA TYR A 70 -8.91 4.78 -2.84
C TYR A 70 -8.36 3.38 -3.14
N PHE A 71 -7.13 3.07 -2.72
CA PHE A 71 -6.57 1.72 -2.87
C PHE A 71 -7.33 0.70 -2.03
N GLU A 72 -7.73 1.05 -0.82
CA GLU A 72 -8.54 0.20 0.03
C GLU A 72 -9.94 -0.03 -0.58
N SER A 73 -10.57 1.05 -1.07
CA SER A 73 -11.88 0.98 -1.74
C SER A 73 -11.87 0.17 -3.04
N ALA A 74 -10.73 0.15 -3.74
CA ALA A 74 -10.52 -0.63 -4.96
C ALA A 74 -10.03 -2.07 -4.69
N PHE A 75 -10.02 -2.52 -3.44
CA PHE A 75 -9.53 -3.84 -3.05
C PHE A 75 -8.10 -4.14 -3.53
N LEU A 76 -7.25 -3.11 -3.56
CA LEU A 76 -5.83 -3.28 -3.84
C LEU A 76 -5.03 -3.61 -2.57
N ILE A 77 -5.47 -3.06 -1.44
CA ILE A 77 -4.85 -3.21 -0.11
C ILE A 77 -5.89 -3.31 1.01
N PHE A 78 -5.44 -3.67 2.20
CA PHE A 78 -6.12 -3.44 3.47
C PHE A 78 -5.26 -2.60 4.42
N LEU A 79 -5.87 -1.66 5.12
CA LEU A 79 -5.23 -0.91 6.20
C LEU A 79 -5.66 -1.48 7.55
N VAL A 80 -4.71 -2.09 8.25
CA VAL A 80 -4.99 -2.72 9.55
C VAL A 80 -4.46 -1.80 10.66
N PRO A 81 -5.32 -1.24 11.54
CA PRO A 81 -4.87 -0.50 12.70
C PRO A 81 -4.11 -1.39 13.67
N ILE A 82 -3.31 -0.77 14.55
CA ILE A 82 -2.70 -1.53 15.63
C ILE A 82 -3.78 -2.09 16.56
N PHE A 83 -3.50 -3.22 17.19
CA PHE A 83 -4.32 -3.67 18.30
C PHE A 83 -4.08 -2.75 19.52
N SER A 84 -5.14 -2.09 19.97
CA SER A 84 -5.18 -1.38 21.25
C SER A 84 -6.61 -1.36 21.77
N TYR A 85 -6.77 -1.47 23.08
CA TYR A 85 -8.07 -1.29 23.73
C TYR A 85 -8.55 0.18 23.66
N LYS A 86 -7.65 1.12 23.37
CA LYS A 86 -7.97 2.55 23.26
C LYS A 86 -8.19 2.92 21.79
N ILE A 87 -9.38 3.44 21.49
CA ILE A 87 -9.74 3.95 20.16
C ILE A 87 -8.76 5.03 19.70
N LYS A 88 -8.34 5.92 20.61
CA LYS A 88 -7.36 6.97 20.31
C LYS A 88 -6.05 6.41 19.75
N ASP A 89 -5.57 5.32 20.32
CA ASP A 89 -4.34 4.68 19.85
C ASP A 89 -4.55 4.07 18.47
N GLN A 90 -5.67 3.36 18.25
CA GLN A 90 -5.98 2.78 16.93
C GLN A 90 -6.02 3.83 15.81
N LEU A 91 -6.42 5.08 16.12
CA LEU A 91 -6.47 6.19 15.18
C LEU A 91 -5.12 6.92 15.01
N GLN A 92 -4.34 7.04 16.08
CA GLN A 92 -3.09 7.82 16.08
C GLN A 92 -1.91 7.05 15.49
N TYR A 93 -1.83 5.74 15.75
CA TYR A 93 -0.67 4.95 15.36
C TYR A 93 -0.71 4.54 13.88
N PRO A 94 0.46 4.40 13.23
CA PRO A 94 0.53 3.98 11.83
C PRO A 94 -0.14 2.63 11.59
N ARG A 95 -0.96 2.56 10.54
CA ARG A 95 -1.62 1.32 10.11
C ARG A 95 -0.63 0.42 9.35
N LYS A 96 -0.76 -0.89 9.54
CA LYS A 96 -0.07 -1.88 8.71
C LYS A 96 -0.78 -1.97 7.37
N ILE A 97 -0.03 -1.99 6.27
CA ILE A 97 -0.57 -2.14 4.92
C ILE A 97 -0.41 -3.60 4.49
N TYR A 98 -1.51 -4.23 4.10
CA TYR A 98 -1.52 -5.56 3.51
C TYR A 98 -2.02 -5.49 2.07
N SER A 99 -1.44 -6.30 1.20
CA SER A 99 -1.96 -6.53 -0.15
C SER A 99 -3.01 -7.61 -0.10
N ILE A 100 -4.05 -7.42 -0.90
CA ILE A 100 -5.16 -8.37 -1.00
C ILE A 100 -4.75 -9.63 -1.74
N ASP A 101 -3.95 -9.49 -2.80
CA ASP A 101 -3.49 -10.59 -3.63
C ASP A 101 -1.96 -10.66 -3.67
N ALA A 102 -1.42 -11.77 -3.16
CA ALA A 102 0.03 -12.01 -3.13
C ALA A 102 0.63 -12.19 -4.54
N GLY A 103 -0.12 -12.76 -5.49
CA GLY A 103 0.27 -12.87 -6.90
C GLY A 103 0.35 -11.50 -7.56
N LEU A 104 -0.66 -10.65 -7.34
CA LEU A 104 -0.67 -9.26 -7.80
C LEU A 104 0.52 -8.48 -7.23
N ARG A 105 0.73 -8.57 -5.92
CA ARG A 105 1.91 -8.02 -5.24
C ARG A 105 3.20 -8.50 -5.91
N ASN A 106 3.38 -9.80 -6.07
CA ASN A 106 4.59 -10.40 -6.64
C ASN A 106 4.84 -10.03 -8.11
N ALA A 107 3.80 -9.60 -8.83
CA ALA A 107 3.89 -9.15 -10.21
C ALA A 107 4.34 -7.68 -10.34
N VAL A 108 4.11 -6.86 -9.31
CA VAL A 108 4.37 -5.40 -9.37
C VAL A 108 5.40 -4.90 -8.37
N CYS A 109 5.66 -5.64 -7.29
CA CYS A 109 6.64 -5.23 -6.29
C CYS A 109 8.06 -5.26 -6.86
N PHE A 110 8.88 -4.32 -6.42
CA PHE A 110 10.32 -4.41 -6.67
C PHE A 110 10.88 -5.66 -5.99
N ARG A 111 11.51 -6.54 -6.78
CA ARG A 111 12.25 -7.69 -6.25
C ARG A 111 13.69 -7.28 -6.05
N PHE A 112 14.15 -7.27 -4.80
CA PHE A 112 15.58 -7.28 -4.52
C PHE A 112 16.10 -8.66 -4.94
N SER A 113 17.04 -8.72 -5.88
CA SER A 113 17.72 -9.98 -6.18
C SER A 113 18.58 -10.36 -4.97
N GLU A 114 18.51 -11.64 -4.60
CA GLU A 114 19.27 -12.35 -3.57
C GLU A 114 18.72 -12.35 -2.12
N ALA A 115 18.28 -13.55 -1.71
CA ALA A 115 18.27 -14.11 -0.35
C ALA A 115 17.57 -13.38 0.83
N GLY A 116 16.85 -12.28 0.64
CA GLY A 116 16.34 -11.48 1.75
C GLY A 116 14.82 -11.36 1.89
N LYS A 117 14.18 -12.26 2.65
CA LYS A 117 12.89 -12.03 3.35
C LYS A 117 11.70 -11.58 2.47
N THR A 118 11.24 -12.42 1.53
CA THR A 118 9.79 -12.43 1.27
C THR A 118 9.15 -13.21 2.41
N PRO A 119 8.22 -12.65 3.22
CA PRO A 119 7.45 -13.49 4.12
C PRO A 119 6.65 -14.43 3.22
N SER A 120 7.03 -15.70 3.22
CA SER A 120 6.24 -16.78 2.64
C SER A 120 4.80 -16.66 3.17
N ARG A 121 3.82 -17.08 2.36
CA ARG A 121 2.39 -17.02 2.71
C ARG A 121 2.09 -17.57 4.11
N GLU A 122 2.89 -18.54 4.56
CA GLU A 122 2.89 -19.11 5.91
C GLU A 122 3.17 -18.08 7.02
N LYS A 123 4.13 -17.17 6.84
CA LYS A 123 4.42 -16.09 7.80
C LYS A 123 3.28 -15.09 7.92
N LEU A 124 2.53 -14.84 6.84
CA LEU A 124 1.38 -13.94 6.87
C LEU A 124 0.24 -14.54 7.71
N ILE A 125 -0.02 -15.84 7.55
CA ILE A 125 -0.99 -16.59 8.37
C ILE A 125 -0.54 -16.63 9.83
N LEU A 126 0.77 -16.78 10.10
CA LEU A 126 1.32 -16.78 11.46
C LEU A 126 1.23 -15.40 12.14
N LEU A 127 1.36 -14.31 11.38
CA LEU A 127 1.21 -12.94 11.87
C LEU A 127 -0.25 -12.60 12.21
N LEU A 128 -1.21 -13.07 11.39
CA LEU A 128 -2.63 -12.91 11.67
C LEU A 128 -3.09 -13.70 12.90
N LYS A 129 -2.40 -14.80 13.24
CA LYS A 129 -2.67 -15.61 14.44
C LYS A 129 -1.94 -15.13 15.70
N LYS A 130 -0.99 -14.21 15.60
CA LYS A 130 -0.25 -13.67 16.75
C LYS A 130 -0.86 -12.40 17.34
N ASP A 131 -1.79 -11.77 16.63
CA ASP A 131 -2.54 -10.59 17.06
C ASP A 131 -3.96 -10.96 17.59
N LEU A 132 -4.19 -12.25 17.95
CA LEU A 132 -5.41 -12.79 18.60
C LEU A 132 -5.09 -13.34 20.00
#